data_AF-A0A428PMT1-F1
#
_entry.id   AF-A0A428PMT1-F1
#
_cell.length_a   1.000
_cell.length_b   1.000
_cell.length_c   1.000
_cell.angle_alpha   90.00
_cell.angle_beta   90.00
_cell.angle_gamma   90.00
#
_symmetry.space_group_name_H-M   'P 1'
#
loop_
_entity.id
_entity.type
_entity.pdbx_description
1 polymer ?
#
loop_
_entity_poly.entity_id
_entity_poly.type
_entity_poly.pdbx_seq_one_letter_code
_entity_poly.pdbx_strand_id
1 'polypeptide(L)'
;MVAALRLFERRAKLFELAQNQIQDFEGQHTRNTSEKEAICVYDRLVAMGIQVDPGLEVQHGYTTVFHCSNLPLDYFRIFFENGFRNHSAHDKLGFTAAMVYHDAFFSGDIFDKTGKETCRSTLSWLQEEGFHDHSPQDPYNLGLNTSSTGWHYLAAYAYFQAWDWRVRILLCEVSRSAVRDCCVCWCIPGGEGCSPLVSILKAHADTSREPGHFGWKNVAKLLDVSGCGEMTSTVMTQFVRFLTFEALEMTHTCCHFRILNKGTLKFVALDGAPRLTEFGTNRQLVILDHDAKVIQETRADKIEQRNAALLDSLMEEFSGQLNMVEPTTKKFGHFLKGYWRSHIEQLFAVDEAIVNGMRECLSDVKTHVLPDRVQCFHDFDESDSEDYSTDAESMYDTEWDSSDENRFESELGDDKEESEDEEVESDDDEEEFGDSEEE
;
A
#
# COMPACT_ATOMS: atom_id res chain seq x y z
N MET A 1 -16.67 -18.25 9.96
CA MET A 1 -16.53 -19.71 9.66
C MET A 1 -17.73 -20.29 8.92
N VAL A 2 -18.95 -20.27 9.48
CA VAL A 2 -20.15 -20.89 8.86
C VAL A 2 -20.46 -20.36 7.45
N ALA A 3 -20.28 -19.04 7.22
CA ALA A 3 -20.53 -18.44 5.90
C ALA A 3 -19.60 -18.95 4.80
N ALA A 4 -18.30 -19.12 5.09
CA ALA A 4 -17.31 -19.58 4.11
C ALA A 4 -17.52 -21.04 3.71
N LEU A 5 -17.76 -21.92 4.70
CA LEU A 5 -18.10 -23.32 4.45
C LEU A 5 -19.40 -23.43 3.63
N ARG A 6 -20.44 -22.68 4.00
CA ARG A 6 -21.68 -22.64 3.24
C ARG A 6 -21.48 -22.15 1.81
N LEU A 7 -20.60 -21.15 1.59
CA LEU A 7 -20.30 -20.70 0.24
C LEU A 7 -19.64 -21.81 -0.59
N PHE A 8 -18.64 -22.49 -0.03
CA PHE A 8 -17.98 -23.62 -0.69
C PHE A 8 -18.99 -24.73 -1.05
N GLU A 9 -19.83 -25.13 -0.10
CA GLU A 9 -20.89 -26.14 -0.32
C GLU A 9 -21.88 -25.71 -1.39
N ARG A 10 -22.28 -24.43 -1.43
CA ARG A 10 -23.15 -23.89 -2.48
C ARG A 10 -22.49 -23.98 -3.86
N ARG A 11 -21.20 -23.64 -3.98
CA ARG A 11 -20.47 -23.76 -5.25
C ARG A 11 -20.32 -25.22 -5.69
N ALA A 12 -20.01 -26.13 -4.77
CA ALA A 12 -19.96 -27.56 -5.07
C ALA A 12 -21.31 -28.09 -5.57
N LYS A 13 -22.41 -27.77 -4.89
CA LYS A 13 -23.77 -28.16 -5.28
C LYS A 13 -24.20 -27.60 -6.64
N LEU A 14 -23.79 -26.37 -6.96
CA LEU A 14 -24.05 -25.77 -8.27
C LEU A 14 -23.40 -26.56 -9.41
N PHE A 15 -22.12 -26.95 -9.25
CA PHE A 15 -21.43 -27.76 -10.26
C PHE A 15 -21.98 -29.19 -10.34
N GLU A 16 -22.35 -29.79 -9.21
CA GLU A 16 -23.02 -31.10 -9.19
C GLU A 16 -24.37 -31.04 -9.94
N LEU A 17 -25.16 -29.98 -9.73
CA LEU A 17 -26.39 -29.76 -10.48
C LEU A 17 -26.13 -29.66 -11.98
N ALA A 18 -25.08 -28.94 -12.39
CA ALA A 18 -24.67 -28.82 -13.79
C ALA A 18 -24.24 -30.16 -14.39
N GLN A 19 -23.45 -30.96 -13.67
CA GLN A 19 -23.06 -32.31 -14.10
C GLN A 19 -24.27 -33.23 -14.31
N ASN A 20 -25.29 -33.09 -13.48
CA ASN A 20 -26.48 -33.94 -13.55
C ASN A 20 -27.47 -33.51 -14.64
N GLN A 21 -27.52 -32.22 -15.00
CA GLN A 21 -28.60 -31.66 -15.83
C GLN A 21 -28.14 -31.16 -17.21
N ILE A 22 -26.86 -30.83 -17.37
CA ILE A 22 -26.32 -30.34 -18.65
C ILE A 22 -25.64 -31.49 -19.38
N GLN A 23 -26.17 -31.83 -20.55
CA GLN A 23 -25.54 -32.81 -21.43
C GLN A 23 -24.13 -32.32 -21.83
N ASP A 24 -23.14 -33.22 -21.75
CA ASP A 24 -21.73 -32.98 -22.07
C ASP A 24 -21.01 -31.97 -21.15
N PHE A 25 -21.51 -31.74 -19.93
CA PHE A 25 -20.78 -30.94 -18.94
C PHE A 25 -19.77 -31.79 -18.17
N GLU A 26 -18.48 -31.59 -18.46
CA GLU A 26 -17.36 -32.29 -17.77
C GLU A 26 -16.72 -31.45 -16.64
N GLY A 27 -17.24 -30.25 -16.37
CA GLY A 27 -16.68 -29.37 -15.35
C GLY A 27 -16.88 -29.92 -13.94
N GLN A 28 -15.88 -29.78 -13.06
CA GLN A 28 -15.98 -30.09 -11.63
C GLN A 28 -15.61 -28.86 -10.81
N HIS A 29 -16.34 -28.61 -9.72
CA HIS A 29 -15.90 -27.60 -8.76
C HIS A 29 -14.64 -28.09 -8.08
N THR A 30 -13.56 -27.34 -8.25
CA THR A 30 -12.27 -27.58 -7.61
C THR A 30 -11.91 -26.43 -6.71
N ARG A 31 -10.87 -26.63 -5.89
CA ARG A 31 -10.27 -25.59 -5.05
C ARG A 31 -9.81 -24.34 -5.82
N ASN A 32 -9.55 -24.49 -7.12
CA ASN A 32 -9.08 -23.40 -7.99
C ASN A 32 -10.22 -22.77 -8.80
N THR A 33 -11.45 -23.28 -8.71
CA THR A 33 -12.57 -22.75 -9.47
C THR A 33 -12.86 -21.31 -9.06
N SER A 34 -12.83 -20.43 -10.05
CA SER A 34 -13.16 -19.01 -9.94
C SER A 34 -14.65 -18.76 -9.77
N GLU A 35 -15.00 -17.61 -9.20
CA GLU A 35 -16.38 -17.16 -9.14
C GLU A 35 -16.92 -16.88 -10.55
N LYS A 36 -16.05 -16.43 -11.46
CA LYS A 36 -16.39 -16.29 -12.89
C LYS A 36 -16.83 -17.62 -13.52
N GLU A 37 -16.13 -18.72 -13.25
CA GLU A 37 -16.55 -20.05 -13.73
C GLU A 37 -17.87 -20.47 -13.11
N ALA A 38 -18.06 -20.21 -11.80
CA ALA A 38 -19.33 -20.51 -11.14
C ALA A 38 -20.50 -19.70 -11.73
N ILE A 39 -20.29 -18.41 -12.05
CA ILE A 39 -21.28 -17.56 -12.75
C ILE A 39 -21.61 -18.19 -14.11
N CYS A 40 -20.62 -18.55 -14.92
CA CYS A 40 -20.85 -19.17 -16.22
C CYS A 40 -21.66 -20.47 -16.14
N VAL A 41 -21.44 -21.28 -15.10
CA VAL A 41 -22.23 -22.50 -14.85
C VAL A 41 -23.67 -22.16 -14.49
N TYR A 42 -23.87 -21.19 -13.59
CA TYR A 42 -25.20 -20.73 -13.19
C TYR A 42 -25.99 -20.18 -14.38
N ASP A 43 -25.39 -19.27 -15.15
CA ASP A 43 -26.02 -18.65 -16.33
C ASP A 43 -26.39 -19.68 -17.38
N ARG A 44 -25.54 -20.69 -17.59
CA ARG A 44 -25.83 -21.78 -18.53
C ARG A 44 -27.02 -22.62 -18.07
N LEU A 45 -27.11 -22.94 -16.77
CA LEU A 45 -28.28 -23.65 -16.21
C LEU A 45 -29.57 -22.85 -16.43
N VAL A 46 -29.54 -21.54 -16.11
CA VAL A 46 -30.70 -20.64 -16.28
C VAL A 46 -31.09 -20.51 -17.75
N ALA A 47 -30.13 -20.34 -18.66
CA ALA A 47 -30.37 -20.21 -20.10
C ALA A 47 -31.00 -21.48 -20.70
N MET A 48 -30.73 -22.65 -20.12
CA MET A 48 -31.35 -23.92 -20.51
C MET A 48 -32.75 -24.12 -19.89
N GLY A 49 -33.25 -23.16 -19.11
CA GLY A 49 -34.53 -23.24 -18.42
C GLY A 49 -34.53 -24.21 -17.23
N ILE A 50 -33.34 -24.58 -16.73
CA ILE A 50 -33.22 -25.45 -15.55
C ILE A 50 -33.51 -24.58 -14.31
N GLN A 51 -34.45 -25.02 -13.49
CA GLN A 51 -34.75 -24.33 -12.23
C GLN A 51 -33.61 -24.52 -11.25
N VAL A 52 -32.87 -23.44 -10.98
CA VAL A 52 -31.80 -23.41 -9.98
C VAL A 52 -32.35 -22.88 -8.66
N ASP A 53 -32.05 -23.55 -7.55
CA ASP A 53 -32.39 -23.06 -6.21
C ASP A 53 -31.78 -21.65 -6.02
N PRO A 54 -32.55 -20.63 -5.58
CA PRO A 54 -32.03 -19.27 -5.35
C PRO A 54 -30.83 -19.24 -4.40
N GLY A 55 -30.74 -20.19 -3.47
CA GLY A 55 -29.59 -20.38 -2.60
C GLY A 55 -28.32 -20.78 -3.34
N LEU A 56 -28.34 -21.18 -4.61
CA LEU A 56 -27.15 -21.49 -5.42
C LEU A 56 -26.73 -20.34 -6.33
N GLU A 57 -27.45 -19.22 -6.31
CA GLU A 57 -27.10 -18.03 -7.09
C GLU A 57 -25.67 -17.54 -6.78
N VAL A 58 -24.98 -17.13 -7.83
CA VAL A 58 -23.61 -16.62 -7.78
C VAL A 58 -23.67 -15.12 -7.98
N GLN A 59 -23.14 -14.37 -7.02
CA GLN A 59 -23.07 -12.93 -7.14
C GLN A 59 -22.10 -12.55 -8.27
N HIS A 60 -22.50 -11.56 -9.05
CA HIS A 60 -21.69 -11.03 -10.12
C HIS A 60 -20.73 -9.97 -9.58
N GLY A 61 -19.58 -9.80 -10.23
CA GLY A 61 -18.74 -8.61 -10.06
C GLY A 61 -17.31 -8.83 -9.58
N TYR A 62 -16.93 -10.05 -9.17
CA TYR A 62 -15.56 -10.36 -8.78
C TYR A 62 -15.07 -11.69 -9.37
N THR A 63 -13.77 -11.78 -9.68
CA THR A 63 -13.19 -13.00 -10.30
C THR A 63 -13.11 -14.16 -9.32
N THR A 64 -12.73 -13.87 -8.07
CA THR A 64 -12.66 -14.86 -7.00
C THR A 64 -13.25 -14.26 -5.73
N VAL A 65 -13.58 -15.09 -4.75
CA VAL A 65 -14.00 -14.64 -3.41
C VAL A 65 -12.99 -13.65 -2.80
N PHE A 66 -11.70 -13.83 -3.07
CA PHE A 66 -10.63 -12.92 -2.63
C PHE A 66 -10.57 -11.60 -3.42
N HIS A 67 -11.45 -11.35 -4.39
CA HIS A 67 -11.61 -10.06 -5.07
C HIS A 67 -12.83 -9.26 -4.57
N CYS A 68 -13.57 -9.77 -3.58
CA CYS A 68 -14.75 -9.12 -3.01
C CYS A 68 -14.37 -8.06 -1.95
N SER A 69 -14.17 -6.80 -2.33
CA SER A 69 -13.69 -5.72 -1.43
C SER A 69 -14.38 -5.60 -0.07
N ASN A 70 -15.62 -6.09 0.07
CA ASN A 70 -16.39 -6.10 1.31
C ASN A 70 -16.03 -7.27 2.25
N LEU A 71 -15.17 -8.20 1.83
CA LEU A 71 -14.74 -9.35 2.61
C LEU A 71 -13.66 -8.92 3.61
N PRO A 72 -13.85 -9.08 4.92
CA PRO A 72 -12.79 -8.78 5.87
C PRO A 72 -11.54 -9.64 5.66
N LEU A 73 -10.35 -9.05 5.85
CA LEU A 73 -9.09 -9.73 5.54
C LEU A 73 -8.87 -10.99 6.39
N ASP A 74 -9.30 -10.99 7.65
CA ASP A 74 -9.27 -12.15 8.55
C ASP A 74 -10.10 -13.34 8.02
N TYR A 75 -11.04 -13.10 7.12
CA TYR A 75 -11.83 -14.15 6.49
C TYR A 75 -11.05 -14.85 5.36
N PHE A 76 -9.99 -14.25 4.83
CA PHE A 76 -9.19 -14.87 3.75
C PHE A 76 -8.68 -16.22 4.20
N ARG A 77 -8.15 -16.29 5.43
CA ARG A 77 -7.69 -17.55 6.03
C ARG A 77 -8.81 -18.58 6.12
N ILE A 78 -10.00 -18.18 6.53
CA ILE A 78 -11.16 -19.08 6.62
C ILE A 78 -11.51 -19.64 5.24
N PHE A 79 -11.59 -18.78 4.21
CA PHE A 79 -11.86 -19.23 2.85
C PHE A 79 -10.75 -20.15 2.33
N PHE A 80 -9.50 -19.81 2.61
CA PHE A 80 -8.38 -20.67 2.28
C PHE A 80 -8.46 -22.02 2.99
N GLU A 81 -8.70 -22.09 4.29
CA GLU A 81 -8.85 -23.36 5.02
C GLU A 81 -10.03 -24.20 4.49
N ASN A 82 -11.07 -23.55 3.95
CA ASN A 82 -12.24 -24.20 3.34
C ASN A 82 -12.06 -24.54 1.85
N GLY A 83 -10.83 -24.47 1.33
CA GLY A 83 -10.49 -25.02 0.01
C GLY A 83 -10.41 -24.01 -1.12
N PHE A 84 -10.67 -22.72 -0.92
CA PHE A 84 -10.43 -21.74 -1.98
C PHE A 84 -8.92 -21.49 -2.15
N ARG A 85 -8.37 -21.62 -3.37
CA ARG A 85 -6.93 -21.50 -3.67
C ARG A 85 -6.59 -20.54 -4.80
N ASN A 86 -7.58 -19.93 -5.42
CA ASN A 86 -7.44 -19.01 -6.56
C ASN A 86 -7.05 -17.57 -6.17
N HIS A 87 -6.27 -17.38 -5.10
CA HIS A 87 -5.85 -16.04 -4.66
C HIS A 87 -4.91 -15.35 -5.65
N SER A 88 -4.18 -16.13 -6.46
CA SER A 88 -3.28 -15.67 -7.52
C SER A 88 -3.97 -15.37 -8.85
N ALA A 89 -5.28 -15.63 -8.96
CA ALA A 89 -6.04 -15.31 -10.16
C ALA A 89 -6.11 -13.79 -10.35
N HIS A 90 -6.23 -13.39 -11.62
CA HIS A 90 -6.31 -11.97 -12.00
C HIS A 90 -7.74 -11.55 -12.29
N ASP A 91 -8.10 -10.34 -11.86
CA ASP A 91 -9.36 -9.71 -12.23
C ASP A 91 -9.39 -9.32 -13.72
N LYS A 92 -10.49 -8.68 -14.16
CA LYS A 92 -10.62 -8.24 -15.55
C LYS A 92 -9.54 -7.22 -15.94
N LEU A 93 -9.00 -6.46 -14.99
CA LEU A 93 -7.94 -5.45 -15.20
C LEU A 93 -6.53 -6.03 -15.09
N GLY A 94 -6.40 -7.30 -14.70
CA GLY A 94 -5.11 -7.95 -14.53
C GLY A 94 -4.53 -7.82 -13.12
N PHE A 95 -5.32 -7.44 -12.11
CA PHE A 95 -4.86 -7.36 -10.72
C PHE A 95 -5.14 -8.65 -9.95
N THR A 96 -4.26 -9.00 -9.03
CA THR A 96 -4.53 -10.07 -8.05
C THR A 96 -5.34 -9.53 -6.89
N ALA A 97 -5.89 -10.44 -6.07
CA ALA A 97 -6.61 -10.11 -4.85
C ALA A 97 -5.85 -9.10 -3.96
N ALA A 98 -4.56 -9.35 -3.71
CA ALA A 98 -3.72 -8.51 -2.86
C ALA A 98 -3.56 -7.07 -3.40
N MET A 99 -3.62 -6.89 -4.73
CA MET A 99 -3.52 -5.58 -5.37
C MET A 99 -4.84 -4.81 -5.34
N VAL A 100 -5.97 -5.50 -5.20
CA VAL A 100 -7.30 -4.87 -5.09
C VAL A 100 -7.65 -4.55 -3.63
N TYR A 101 -7.20 -5.38 -2.68
CA TYR A 101 -7.57 -5.29 -1.26
C TYR A 101 -6.76 -4.32 -0.42
N HIS A 102 -5.88 -3.54 -1.02
CA HIS A 102 -5.02 -2.63 -0.27
C HIS A 102 -5.81 -1.66 0.60
N ASP A 103 -7.02 -1.23 0.23
CA ASP A 103 -7.83 -0.33 1.06
C ASP A 103 -8.37 -1.01 2.33
N ALA A 104 -8.82 -2.25 2.22
CA ALA A 104 -9.34 -3.03 3.36
C ALA A 104 -8.26 -3.31 4.43
N PHE A 105 -6.98 -3.25 4.08
CA PHE A 105 -5.89 -3.33 5.06
C PHE A 105 -5.85 -2.14 6.02
N PHE A 106 -6.36 -0.98 5.60
CA PHE A 106 -6.25 0.27 6.36
C PHE A 106 -7.60 0.84 6.79
N SER A 107 -8.71 0.18 6.44
CA SER A 107 -10.02 0.55 6.97
C SER A 107 -10.06 0.38 8.50
N GLY A 108 -10.47 1.44 9.21
CA GLY A 108 -10.54 1.49 10.68
C GLY A 108 -11.38 0.35 11.28
N ASP A 109 -12.53 0.08 10.67
CA ASP A 109 -13.57 -0.76 11.26
C ASP A 109 -13.17 -2.22 11.51
N ILE A 110 -12.24 -2.77 10.73
CA ILE A 110 -11.85 -4.19 10.84
C ILE A 110 -10.77 -4.37 11.90
N PHE A 111 -9.78 -3.48 11.94
CA PHE A 111 -8.59 -3.64 12.77
C PHE A 111 -8.68 -2.99 14.15
N ASP A 112 -9.50 -1.96 14.32
CA ASP A 112 -9.74 -1.35 15.63
C ASP A 112 -10.45 -2.32 16.58
N LYS A 113 -11.17 -3.31 16.03
CA LYS A 113 -11.85 -4.37 16.80
C LYS A 113 -10.98 -5.61 17.05
N THR A 114 -10.07 -5.93 16.14
CA THR A 114 -9.26 -7.18 16.19
C THR A 114 -7.90 -7.02 16.85
N GLY A 115 -7.42 -5.78 17.00
CA GLY A 115 -6.18 -5.46 17.73
C GLY A 115 -4.89 -5.75 16.95
N LYS A 116 -3.77 -5.30 17.53
CA LYS A 116 -2.43 -5.31 16.90
C LYS A 116 -1.92 -6.70 16.50
N GLU A 117 -2.15 -7.68 17.37
CA GLU A 117 -1.62 -9.04 17.19
C GLU A 117 -2.32 -9.78 16.05
N THR A 118 -3.64 -9.61 15.91
CA THR A 118 -4.41 -10.21 14.82
C THR A 118 -3.98 -9.69 13.46
N CYS A 119 -3.71 -8.39 13.35
CA CYS A 119 -3.18 -7.78 12.13
C CYS A 119 -1.82 -8.37 11.74
N ARG A 120 -0.89 -8.46 12.71
CA ARG A 120 0.42 -9.09 12.49
C ARG A 120 0.28 -10.55 12.06
N SER A 121 -0.54 -11.34 12.76
CA SER A 121 -0.77 -12.74 12.42
C SER A 121 -1.37 -12.91 11.02
N THR A 122 -2.28 -12.02 10.63
CA THR A 122 -2.90 -12.03 9.30
C THR A 122 -1.89 -11.69 8.21
N LEU A 123 -1.06 -10.65 8.40
CA LEU A 123 0.00 -10.28 7.47
C LEU A 123 1.02 -11.40 7.30
N SER A 124 1.49 -12.01 8.41
CA SER A 124 2.41 -13.15 8.35
C SER A 124 1.80 -14.32 7.58
N TRP A 125 0.53 -14.64 7.82
CA TRP A 125 -0.16 -15.70 7.09
C TRP A 125 -0.29 -15.40 5.58
N LEU A 126 -0.66 -14.17 5.21
CA LEU A 126 -0.75 -13.77 3.80
C LEU A 126 0.60 -13.86 3.08
N GLN A 127 1.68 -13.54 3.78
CA GLN A 127 3.05 -13.71 3.28
C GLN A 127 3.40 -15.19 3.12
N GLU A 128 3.12 -16.04 4.11
CA GLU A 128 3.40 -17.49 4.05
C GLU A 128 2.68 -18.17 2.88
N GLU A 129 1.45 -17.74 2.59
CA GLU A 129 0.66 -18.27 1.47
C GLU A 129 0.92 -17.56 0.13
N GLY A 130 1.84 -16.59 0.08
CA GLY A 130 2.28 -15.96 -1.16
C GLY A 130 1.25 -15.01 -1.82
N PHE A 131 0.32 -14.44 -1.06
CA PHE A 131 -0.70 -13.53 -1.61
C PHE A 131 -0.08 -12.30 -2.30
N HIS A 132 1.05 -11.82 -1.78
CA HIS A 132 1.72 -10.60 -2.23
C HIS A 132 2.84 -10.84 -3.25
N ASP A 133 3.13 -12.09 -3.60
CA ASP A 133 4.30 -12.46 -4.42
C ASP A 133 3.98 -12.52 -5.93
N HIS A 134 2.70 -12.41 -6.27
CA HIS A 134 2.22 -12.48 -7.65
C HIS A 134 2.23 -11.09 -8.31
N SER A 135 2.58 -11.07 -9.60
CA SER A 135 2.59 -9.87 -10.43
C SER A 135 1.28 -9.63 -11.17
N PRO A 136 0.97 -8.37 -11.55
CA PRO A 136 -0.21 -8.10 -12.35
C PRO A 136 0.00 -8.57 -13.79
N GLN A 137 -1.11 -8.77 -14.50
CA GLN A 137 -1.13 -8.88 -15.96
C GLN A 137 -1.54 -7.53 -16.56
N ASP A 138 -1.14 -7.27 -17.80
CA ASP A 138 -1.59 -6.07 -18.53
C ASP A 138 -2.45 -6.43 -19.76
N PRO A 139 -3.67 -6.93 -19.56
CA PRO A 139 -4.50 -7.44 -20.65
C PRO A 139 -4.93 -6.36 -21.65
N TYR A 140 -4.94 -5.08 -21.24
CA TYR A 140 -5.35 -3.95 -22.09
C TYR A 140 -4.20 -3.04 -22.50
N ASN A 141 -2.94 -3.44 -22.24
CA ASN A 141 -1.76 -2.65 -22.56
C ASN A 141 -1.85 -1.21 -21.99
N LEU A 142 -2.25 -1.11 -20.72
CA LEU A 142 -2.32 0.14 -19.95
C LEU A 142 -0.94 0.64 -19.52
N GLY A 143 0.09 -0.18 -19.69
CA GLY A 143 1.44 0.06 -19.20
C GLY A 143 1.64 -0.38 -17.75
N LEU A 144 0.89 -1.39 -17.28
CA LEU A 144 1.05 -1.91 -15.92
C LEU A 144 2.46 -2.51 -15.76
N ASN A 145 3.12 -2.22 -14.64
CA ASN A 145 4.40 -2.85 -14.31
C ASN A 145 4.17 -4.33 -13.96
N THR A 146 4.30 -5.20 -14.97
CA THR A 146 4.12 -6.65 -14.84
C THR A 146 5.22 -7.36 -14.04
N SER A 147 6.23 -6.63 -13.56
CA SER A 147 7.24 -7.14 -12.63
C SER A 147 7.02 -6.67 -11.18
N SER A 148 6.15 -5.67 -10.97
CA SER A 148 5.69 -5.30 -9.64
C SER A 148 4.86 -6.44 -9.04
N THR A 149 4.70 -6.44 -7.71
CA THR A 149 3.98 -7.48 -6.97
C THR A 149 3.03 -6.85 -5.96
N GLY A 150 2.17 -7.67 -5.34
CA GLY A 150 1.28 -7.21 -4.26
C GLY A 150 2.01 -6.45 -3.15
N TRP A 151 3.27 -6.78 -2.86
CA TRP A 151 4.10 -6.01 -1.92
C TRP A 151 4.33 -4.56 -2.36
N HIS A 152 4.59 -4.33 -3.64
CA HIS A 152 4.80 -2.99 -4.18
C HIS A 152 3.53 -2.14 -4.10
N TYR A 153 2.39 -2.74 -4.43
CA TYR A 153 1.08 -2.07 -4.34
C TYR A 153 0.72 -1.73 -2.89
N LEU A 154 0.87 -2.69 -1.98
CA LEU A 154 0.57 -2.50 -0.56
C LEU A 154 1.47 -1.41 0.05
N ALA A 155 2.76 -1.42 -0.31
CA ALA A 155 3.72 -0.41 0.08
C ALA A 155 3.32 0.99 -0.45
N ALA A 156 3.12 1.13 -1.76
CA ALA A 156 2.73 2.41 -2.35
C ALA A 156 1.42 2.95 -1.76
N TYR A 157 0.46 2.07 -1.42
CA TYR A 157 -0.79 2.47 -0.80
C TYR A 157 -0.62 2.97 0.64
N ALA A 158 0.27 2.35 1.42
CA ALA A 158 0.50 2.70 2.82
C ALA A 158 0.82 4.20 3.00
N TYR A 159 1.42 4.82 1.99
CA TYR A 159 1.71 6.25 2.01
C TYR A 159 0.46 7.14 2.11
N PHE A 160 -0.66 6.75 1.50
CA PHE A 160 -1.91 7.52 1.52
C PHE A 160 -2.64 7.44 2.86
N GLN A 161 -2.12 6.66 3.79
CA GLN A 161 -2.77 6.32 5.04
C GLN A 161 -2.20 7.15 6.20
N ALA A 162 -3.03 7.30 7.23
CA ALA A 162 -2.60 7.91 8.48
C ALA A 162 -1.41 7.15 9.08
N TRP A 163 -0.42 7.89 9.59
CA TRP A 163 0.74 7.29 10.24
C TRP A 163 0.35 6.68 11.60
N ASP A 164 -0.12 5.43 11.56
CA ASP A 164 -0.58 4.68 12.72
C ASP A 164 0.17 3.34 12.89
N TRP A 165 -0.23 2.54 13.87
CA TRP A 165 0.42 1.28 14.16
C TRP A 165 0.31 0.23 13.03
N ARG A 166 -0.69 0.32 12.15
CA ARG A 166 -0.91 -0.61 11.02
C ARG A 166 0.09 -0.35 9.92
N VAL A 167 0.20 0.92 9.50
CA VAL A 167 1.26 1.38 8.60
C VAL A 167 2.63 0.97 9.13
N ARG A 168 2.83 1.11 10.44
CA ARG A 168 4.08 0.71 11.08
C ARG A 168 4.41 -0.78 10.95
N ILE A 169 3.45 -1.67 11.24
CA ILE A 169 3.66 -3.13 11.08
C ILE A 169 3.95 -3.47 9.63
N LEU A 170 3.18 -2.91 8.70
CA LEU A 170 3.38 -3.15 7.28
C LEU A 170 4.78 -2.73 6.83
N LEU A 171 5.28 -1.58 7.29
CA LEU A 171 6.60 -1.10 6.95
C LEU A 171 7.72 -2.05 7.40
N CYS A 172 7.55 -2.74 8.54
CA CYS A 172 8.47 -3.79 8.96
C CYS A 172 8.52 -4.95 7.96
N GLU A 173 7.38 -5.37 7.42
CA GLU A 173 7.32 -6.50 6.49
C GLU A 173 7.80 -6.11 5.09
N VAL A 174 7.38 -4.94 4.62
CA VAL A 174 7.78 -4.37 3.34
C VAL A 174 9.30 -4.12 3.27
N SER A 175 9.92 -3.65 4.35
CA SER A 175 11.38 -3.42 4.39
C SER A 175 12.19 -4.71 4.34
N ARG A 176 11.62 -5.84 4.79
CA ARG A 176 12.23 -7.17 4.76
C ARG A 176 12.00 -7.91 3.45
N SER A 177 11.09 -7.42 2.60
CA SER A 177 10.81 -8.04 1.32
C SER A 177 12.04 -7.98 0.40
N ALA A 178 12.49 -9.16 -0.04
CA ALA A 178 13.56 -9.29 -1.03
C ALA A 178 13.07 -9.12 -2.47
N VAL A 179 11.74 -8.99 -2.68
CA VAL A 179 11.15 -8.87 -4.00
C VAL A 179 11.56 -7.55 -4.65
N ARG A 180 11.82 -7.59 -5.96
CA ARG A 180 12.17 -6.44 -6.79
C ARG A 180 11.40 -6.50 -8.10
N ASP A 181 11.05 -5.35 -8.64
CA ASP A 181 10.50 -5.26 -10.00
C ASP A 181 11.63 -5.25 -11.07
N CYS A 182 11.32 -4.93 -12.34
CA CYS A 182 12.32 -4.84 -13.40
C CYS A 182 12.82 -3.40 -13.66
N CYS A 183 12.61 -2.49 -12.71
CA CYS A 183 12.99 -1.10 -12.85
C CYS A 183 14.51 -0.92 -12.98
N VAL A 184 14.92 0.01 -13.84
CA VAL A 184 16.32 0.34 -14.11
C VAL A 184 16.72 1.76 -13.69
N CYS A 185 15.98 2.40 -12.77
CA CYS A 185 16.28 3.75 -12.31
C CYS A 185 17.56 3.81 -11.49
N TRP A 186 18.33 4.89 -11.61
CA TRP A 186 19.56 5.08 -10.82
C TRP A 186 19.30 5.31 -9.33
N CYS A 187 18.06 5.59 -8.91
CA CYS A 187 17.71 5.62 -7.49
C CYS A 187 17.89 4.26 -6.78
N ILE A 188 18.05 3.18 -7.55
CA ILE A 188 18.38 1.83 -7.09
C ILE A 188 19.81 1.46 -7.54
N PRO A 189 20.62 0.81 -6.71
CA PRO A 189 21.93 0.33 -7.12
C PRO A 189 21.81 -0.79 -8.17
N GLY A 190 22.73 -0.82 -9.13
CA GLY A 190 22.94 -1.98 -10.01
C GLY A 190 21.79 -2.36 -10.96
N GLY A 191 20.70 -1.58 -11.01
CA GLY A 191 19.51 -1.95 -11.79
C GLY A 191 18.79 -3.18 -11.23
N GLU A 192 18.85 -3.40 -9.92
CA GLU A 192 18.24 -4.54 -9.24
C GLU A 192 16.70 -4.53 -9.21
N GLY A 193 16.06 -3.47 -9.72
CA GLY A 193 14.63 -3.23 -9.55
C GLY A 193 14.30 -2.43 -8.30
N CYS A 194 13.19 -1.70 -8.33
CA CYS A 194 12.64 -1.03 -7.17
C CYS A 194 12.21 -2.08 -6.14
N SER A 195 12.52 -1.79 -4.86
CA SER A 195 11.95 -2.53 -3.75
C SER A 195 10.57 -1.97 -3.38
N PRO A 196 9.73 -2.76 -2.68
CA PRO A 196 8.53 -2.25 -2.06
C PRO A 196 8.79 -1.02 -1.17
N LEU A 197 9.90 -1.00 -0.43
CA LEU A 197 10.33 0.18 0.34
C LEU A 197 10.49 1.43 -0.54
N VAL A 198 11.17 1.32 -1.67
CA VAL A 198 11.37 2.45 -2.60
C VAL A 198 10.04 2.90 -3.21
N SER A 199 9.07 1.99 -3.37
CA SER A 199 7.72 2.34 -3.83
C SER A 199 7.02 3.31 -2.86
N ILE A 200 7.18 3.13 -1.54
CA ILE A 200 6.69 4.08 -0.52
C ILE A 200 7.42 5.41 -0.60
N LEU A 201 8.75 5.39 -0.68
CA LEU A 201 9.56 6.61 -0.73
C LEU A 201 9.21 7.45 -1.95
N LYS A 202 9.02 6.80 -3.09
CA LYS A 202 8.57 7.44 -4.31
C LYS A 202 7.15 8.01 -4.17
N ALA A 203 6.21 7.21 -3.65
CA ALA A 203 4.85 7.68 -3.43
C ALA A 203 4.86 8.96 -2.58
N HIS A 204 5.67 8.99 -1.51
CA HIS A 204 5.87 10.18 -0.67
C HIS A 204 6.47 11.37 -1.42
N ALA A 205 7.50 11.15 -2.25
CA ALA A 205 8.15 12.21 -3.02
C ALA A 205 7.27 12.76 -4.16
N ASP A 206 6.31 12.00 -4.66
CA ASP A 206 5.42 12.39 -5.75
C ASP A 206 4.23 13.24 -5.26
N THR A 207 3.81 13.08 -4.00
CA THR A 207 2.62 13.69 -3.40
C THR A 207 2.92 14.82 -2.41
N SER A 208 4.16 14.97 -1.95
CA SER A 208 4.58 16.02 -1.00
C SER A 208 4.33 17.46 -1.45
N ARG A 209 3.89 17.65 -2.70
CA ARG A 209 3.40 18.93 -3.23
C ARG A 209 2.03 19.35 -2.69
N GLU A 210 1.28 18.46 -2.04
CA GLU A 210 0.02 18.78 -1.37
C GLU A 210 0.22 18.89 0.16
N PRO A 211 0.33 20.10 0.72
CA PRO A 211 0.49 20.28 2.16
C PRO A 211 -0.78 19.83 2.90
N GLY A 212 -0.69 18.76 3.70
CA GLY A 212 -1.74 18.41 4.65
C GLY A 212 -1.94 16.94 5.01
N HIS A 213 -1.37 15.99 4.27
CA HIS A 213 -1.73 14.59 4.49
C HIS A 213 -0.70 13.79 5.31
N PHE A 214 -1.10 13.54 6.56
CA PHE A 214 -0.68 12.48 7.49
C PHE A 214 0.78 12.49 7.94
N GLY A 215 1.03 12.18 9.21
CA GLY A 215 2.28 12.42 9.98
C GLY A 215 3.58 11.71 9.53
N TRP A 216 3.82 11.57 8.23
CA TRP A 216 5.02 11.07 7.57
C TRP A 216 6.21 12.04 7.62
N LYS A 217 6.23 12.99 8.55
CA LYS A 217 7.22 14.07 8.61
C LYS A 217 8.65 13.61 8.93
N ASN A 218 8.84 12.35 9.31
CA ASN A 218 10.15 11.87 9.71
C ASN A 218 10.40 10.44 9.22
N VAL A 219 11.13 10.32 8.12
CA VAL A 219 11.44 9.02 7.53
C VAL A 219 12.51 8.24 8.33
N ALA A 220 13.22 8.88 9.26
CA ALA A 220 13.99 8.12 10.25
C ALA A 220 13.05 7.34 11.20
N LYS A 221 11.83 7.83 11.48
CA LYS A 221 10.80 7.02 12.20
C LYS A 221 10.35 5.81 11.39
N LEU A 222 10.38 5.89 10.05
CA LEU A 222 10.11 4.74 9.17
C LEU A 222 11.13 3.62 9.38
N LEU A 223 12.41 3.99 9.49
CA LEU A 223 13.48 3.05 9.77
C LEU A 223 13.42 2.51 11.21
N ASP A 224 13.06 3.35 12.18
CA ASP A 224 12.97 2.96 13.59
C ASP A 224 11.90 1.89 13.81
N VAL A 225 10.76 2.10 13.18
CA VAL A 225 9.64 1.17 13.19
C VAL A 225 9.99 -0.14 12.48
N SER A 226 10.72 -0.06 11.36
CA SER A 226 10.94 -1.21 10.49
C SER A 226 11.68 -2.38 11.17
N GLY A 227 12.30 -2.18 12.33
CA GLY A 227 12.86 -3.26 13.15
C GLY A 227 13.81 -4.15 12.34
N CYS A 228 14.60 -3.53 11.48
CA CYS A 228 15.31 -4.22 10.39
C CYS A 228 16.44 -5.13 10.86
N GLY A 229 16.83 -5.09 12.14
CA GLY A 229 17.87 -5.97 12.69
C GLY A 229 19.14 -5.93 11.83
N GLU A 230 19.55 -7.09 11.32
CA GLU A 230 20.73 -7.22 10.43
C GLU A 230 20.57 -6.52 9.07
N MET A 231 19.34 -6.31 8.58
CA MET A 231 19.06 -5.62 7.31
C MET A 231 19.11 -4.09 7.41
N THR A 232 19.31 -3.55 8.61
CA THR A 232 19.26 -2.12 8.87
C THR A 232 20.22 -1.33 7.99
N SER A 233 21.44 -1.82 7.78
CA SER A 233 22.43 -1.16 6.90
C SER A 233 21.98 -1.11 5.43
N THR A 234 21.40 -2.20 4.91
CA THR A 234 20.87 -2.26 3.54
C THR A 234 19.75 -1.24 3.33
N VAL A 235 18.81 -1.19 4.27
CA VAL A 235 17.66 -0.28 4.22
C VAL A 235 18.12 1.17 4.33
N MET A 236 19.04 1.48 5.25
CA MET A 236 19.67 2.80 5.36
C MET A 236 20.37 3.22 4.07
N THR A 237 21.11 2.31 3.44
CA THR A 237 21.81 2.58 2.18
C THR A 237 20.84 2.84 1.03
N GLN A 238 19.76 2.06 0.90
CA GLN A 238 18.71 2.31 -0.09
C GLN A 238 18.06 3.68 0.13
N PHE A 239 17.82 4.04 1.39
CA PHE A 239 17.24 5.33 1.75
C PHE A 239 18.15 6.50 1.37
N VAL A 240 19.44 6.43 1.73
CA VAL A 240 20.43 7.47 1.38
C VAL A 240 20.58 7.58 -0.13
N ARG A 241 20.57 6.47 -0.86
CA ARG A 241 20.63 6.52 -2.33
C ARG A 241 19.41 7.21 -2.91
N PHE A 242 18.22 6.89 -2.43
CA PHE A 242 16.99 7.56 -2.87
C PHE A 242 17.03 9.07 -2.59
N LEU A 243 17.38 9.47 -1.36
CA LEU A 243 17.49 10.90 -1.02
C LEU A 243 18.55 11.63 -1.83
N THR A 244 19.71 11.01 -2.04
CA THR A 244 20.79 11.60 -2.82
C THR A 244 20.39 11.74 -4.29
N PHE A 245 19.67 10.75 -4.84
CA PHE A 245 19.08 10.83 -6.17
C PHE A 245 18.10 12.01 -6.29
N GLU A 246 17.19 12.16 -5.34
CA GLU A 246 16.24 13.30 -5.30
C GLU A 246 16.98 14.63 -5.13
N ALA A 247 18.04 14.66 -4.32
CA ALA A 247 18.85 15.86 -4.09
C ALA A 247 19.63 16.29 -5.33
N LEU A 248 20.03 15.35 -6.19
CA LEU A 248 20.67 15.64 -7.47
C LEU A 248 19.67 16.00 -8.57
N GLU A 249 18.38 16.13 -8.22
CA GLU A 249 17.28 16.45 -9.14
C GLU A 249 17.24 15.55 -10.38
N MET A 250 17.65 14.29 -10.20
CA MET A 250 17.69 13.31 -11.29
C MET A 250 16.29 12.88 -11.72
N THR A 251 16.12 12.60 -13.01
CA THR A 251 14.83 12.17 -13.55
C THR A 251 14.56 10.70 -13.22
N HIS A 252 13.48 10.43 -12.49
CA HIS A 252 13.05 9.06 -12.24
C HIS A 252 12.65 8.35 -13.54
N THR A 253 13.28 7.21 -13.80
CA THR A 253 12.86 6.24 -14.81
C THR A 253 12.20 5.01 -14.19
N CYS A 254 11.86 5.06 -12.89
CA CYS A 254 11.20 3.99 -12.17
C CYS A 254 9.69 4.03 -12.29
N CYS A 255 9.02 2.92 -12.01
CA CYS A 255 7.57 2.83 -12.10
C CYS A 255 6.87 3.93 -11.29
N HIS A 256 5.78 4.48 -11.81
CA HIS A 256 5.04 5.55 -11.13
C HIS A 256 3.69 5.06 -10.62
N PHE A 257 3.32 5.54 -9.44
CA PHE A 257 2.07 5.19 -8.79
C PHE A 257 0.99 6.21 -9.18
N ARG A 258 -0.12 5.74 -9.73
CA ARG A 258 -1.21 6.61 -10.19
C ARG A 258 -2.58 6.04 -9.86
N ILE A 259 -3.52 6.97 -9.71
CA ILE A 259 -4.95 6.67 -9.70
C ILE A 259 -5.42 6.60 -11.15
N LEU A 260 -5.98 5.47 -11.57
CA LEU A 260 -6.69 5.41 -12.85
C LEU A 260 -7.94 6.28 -12.79
N ASN A 261 -8.05 7.21 -13.74
CA ASN A 261 -9.23 8.04 -13.88
C ASN A 261 -10.42 7.19 -14.36
N LYS A 262 -11.64 7.54 -13.92
CA LYS A 262 -12.90 6.91 -14.33
C LYS A 262 -13.05 6.81 -15.85
N GLY A 263 -12.54 7.80 -16.59
CA GLY A 263 -12.56 7.80 -18.07
C GLY A 263 -11.82 6.61 -18.69
N THR A 264 -10.66 6.25 -18.15
CA THR A 264 -9.87 5.09 -18.60
C THR A 264 -10.57 3.77 -18.24
N LEU A 265 -11.21 3.72 -17.07
CA LEU A 265 -11.95 2.54 -16.60
C LEU A 265 -13.25 2.29 -17.38
N LYS A 266 -13.88 3.34 -17.94
CA LYS A 266 -15.09 3.20 -18.77
C LYS A 266 -14.87 2.31 -20.00
N PHE A 267 -13.67 2.30 -20.58
CA PHE A 267 -13.35 1.45 -21.72
C PHE A 267 -13.34 -0.05 -21.35
N VAL A 268 -12.93 -0.37 -20.12
CA VAL A 268 -12.86 -1.75 -19.62
C VAL A 268 -14.23 -2.26 -19.14
N ALA A 269 -15.10 -1.37 -18.67
CA ALA A 269 -16.41 -1.71 -18.12
C ALA A 269 -17.50 -2.07 -19.15
N LEU A 270 -17.19 -2.05 -20.45
CA LEU A 270 -18.19 -2.17 -21.53
C LEU A 270 -18.85 -3.57 -21.65
N ASP A 271 -18.35 -4.61 -21.00
CA ASP A 271 -18.98 -5.94 -20.97
C ASP A 271 -19.50 -6.32 -19.57
N GLY A 272 -20.76 -5.97 -19.30
CA GLY A 272 -21.57 -6.51 -18.20
C GLY A 272 -20.99 -6.32 -16.80
N ALA A 273 -20.14 -5.29 -16.60
CA ALA A 273 -19.61 -4.99 -15.28
C ALA A 273 -20.70 -4.40 -14.37
N PRO A 274 -20.69 -4.70 -13.05
CA PRO A 274 -21.52 -4.01 -12.08
C PRO A 274 -21.41 -2.50 -12.27
N ARG A 275 -22.51 -1.77 -12.05
CA ARG A 275 -22.52 -0.31 -12.20
C ARG A 275 -21.43 0.27 -11.29
N LEU A 276 -20.46 0.95 -11.90
CA LEU A 276 -19.37 1.70 -11.25
C LEU A 276 -19.86 2.70 -10.17
N THR A 277 -21.16 2.94 -10.07
CA THR A 277 -21.81 3.76 -9.03
C THR A 277 -21.81 3.12 -7.64
N GLU A 278 -21.62 1.81 -7.51
CA GLU A 278 -21.51 1.14 -6.18
C GLU A 278 -20.10 1.21 -5.58
N PHE A 279 -19.09 1.54 -6.39
CA PHE A 279 -17.72 1.79 -5.94
C PHE A 279 -17.53 3.29 -5.67
N GLY A 280 -18.19 3.80 -4.64
CA GLY A 280 -18.24 5.23 -4.30
C GLY A 280 -16.87 5.90 -4.14
N THR A 281 -15.80 5.15 -3.92
CA THR A 281 -14.47 5.68 -3.58
C THR A 281 -13.29 4.95 -4.23
N ASN A 282 -13.49 3.86 -5.00
CA ASN A 282 -12.37 3.06 -5.51
C ASN A 282 -11.68 3.72 -6.70
N ARG A 283 -10.80 4.64 -6.36
CA ARG A 283 -9.67 5.06 -7.18
C ARG A 283 -8.78 3.83 -7.38
N GLN A 284 -8.91 3.13 -8.51
CA GLN A 284 -8.05 1.99 -8.78
C GLN A 284 -6.61 2.49 -8.90
N LEU A 285 -5.80 2.11 -7.93
CA LEU A 285 -4.41 2.49 -7.88
C LEU A 285 -3.57 1.50 -8.67
N VAL A 286 -2.65 2.04 -9.46
CA VAL A 286 -1.82 1.28 -10.39
C VAL A 286 -0.36 1.68 -10.32
N ILE A 287 0.51 0.69 -10.49
CA ILE A 287 1.94 0.89 -10.71
C ILE A 287 2.18 0.73 -12.21
N LEU A 288 2.64 1.80 -12.84
CA LEU A 288 2.87 1.85 -14.28
C LEU A 288 4.36 1.90 -14.59
N ASP A 289 4.78 1.18 -15.63
CA ASP A 289 6.14 1.32 -16.16
C ASP A 289 6.35 2.70 -16.77
N HIS A 290 7.61 3.14 -16.79
CA HIS A 290 7.97 4.27 -17.64
C HIS A 290 8.14 3.83 -19.09
N ASP A 291 7.72 4.69 -20.00
CA ASP A 291 7.89 4.47 -21.43
C ASP A 291 9.36 4.22 -21.77
N ALA A 292 9.64 3.12 -22.49
CA ALA A 292 11.00 2.69 -22.78
C ALA A 292 11.82 3.73 -23.56
N LYS A 293 11.18 4.55 -24.40
CA LYS A 293 11.83 5.63 -25.12
C LYS A 293 12.23 6.75 -24.15
N VAL A 294 11.36 7.11 -23.21
CA VAL A 294 11.70 8.07 -22.14
C VAL A 294 12.88 7.56 -21.31
N ILE A 295 12.89 6.28 -20.93
CA ILE A 295 14.02 5.68 -20.20
C ILE A 295 15.33 5.79 -21.01
N GLN A 296 15.28 5.49 -22.32
CA GLN A 296 16.44 5.59 -23.19
C GLN A 296 16.93 7.03 -23.35
N GLU A 297 16.02 7.99 -23.52
CA GLU A 297 16.33 9.41 -23.64
C GLU A 297 16.99 9.93 -22.36
N THR A 298 16.40 9.66 -21.19
CA THR A 298 16.99 10.03 -19.89
C THR A 298 18.37 9.40 -19.71
N ARG A 299 18.56 8.13 -20.09
CA ARG A 299 19.86 7.46 -19.96
C ARG A 299 20.90 7.92 -20.97
N ALA A 300 20.48 8.48 -22.09
CA ALA A 300 21.38 9.06 -23.09
C ALA A 300 21.74 10.52 -22.77
N ASP A 301 21.00 11.17 -21.88
CA ASP A 301 21.27 12.55 -21.49
C ASP A 301 22.60 12.68 -20.72
N LYS A 302 23.39 13.69 -21.10
CA LYS A 302 24.76 13.87 -20.57
C LYS A 302 24.76 14.43 -19.15
N ILE A 303 23.75 15.23 -18.79
CA ILE A 303 23.63 15.79 -17.44
C ILE A 303 23.24 14.65 -16.50
N GLU A 304 22.25 13.86 -16.90
CA GLU A 304 21.81 12.67 -16.17
C GLU A 304 22.92 11.65 -15.98
N GLN A 305 23.72 11.34 -17.02
CA GLN A 305 24.89 10.46 -16.89
C GLN A 305 25.95 11.01 -15.92
N ARG A 306 26.20 12.33 -15.95
CA ARG A 306 27.13 12.98 -15.02
C ARG A 306 26.61 12.91 -13.59
N ASN A 307 25.31 13.16 -13.40
CA ASN A 307 24.67 13.06 -12.09
C ASN A 307 24.65 11.62 -11.58
N ALA A 308 24.47 10.63 -12.44
CA ALA A 308 24.57 9.22 -12.08
C ALA A 308 25.98 8.84 -11.59
N ALA A 309 27.03 9.31 -12.27
CA ALA A 309 28.40 9.10 -11.83
C ALA A 309 28.70 9.80 -10.49
N LEU A 310 28.14 11.00 -10.29
CA LEU A 310 28.23 11.72 -9.01
C LEU A 310 27.46 10.97 -7.90
N LEU A 311 26.26 10.47 -8.17
CA LEU A 311 25.47 9.66 -7.25
C LEU A 311 26.26 8.45 -6.78
N ASP A 312 26.88 7.70 -7.69
CA ASP A 312 27.65 6.51 -7.33
C ASP A 312 28.89 6.86 -6.48
N SER A 313 29.58 7.96 -6.80
CA SER A 313 30.70 8.47 -5.99
C SER A 313 30.25 8.88 -4.57
N LEU A 314 29.13 9.59 -4.46
CA LEU A 314 28.56 10.00 -3.18
C LEU A 314 28.10 8.78 -2.37
N MET A 315 27.52 7.78 -3.03
CA MET A 315 27.09 6.56 -2.37
C MET A 315 28.27 5.74 -1.83
N GLU A 316 29.40 5.69 -2.55
CA GLU A 316 30.61 5.06 -2.03
C GLU A 316 31.10 5.75 -0.75
N GLU A 317 31.13 7.08 -0.74
CA GLU A 317 31.49 7.89 0.43
C GLU A 317 30.51 7.68 1.60
N PHE A 318 29.22 7.85 1.35
CA PHE A 318 28.17 7.77 2.36
C PHE A 318 28.05 6.37 2.95
N SER A 319 28.12 5.32 2.13
CA SER A 319 28.17 3.94 2.64
C SER A 319 29.41 3.70 3.49
N GLY A 320 30.56 4.29 3.13
CA GLY A 320 31.76 4.28 3.98
C GLY A 320 31.49 4.86 5.36
N GLN A 321 30.88 6.05 5.44
CA GLN A 321 30.54 6.71 6.71
C GLN A 321 29.50 5.94 7.53
N LEU A 322 28.46 5.42 6.86
CA LEU A 322 27.43 4.62 7.53
C LEU A 322 28.01 3.35 8.16
N ASN A 323 28.97 2.70 7.50
CA ASN A 323 29.61 1.48 7.99
C ASN A 323 30.60 1.72 9.14
N MET A 324 31.04 2.96 9.38
CA MET A 324 31.92 3.30 10.51
C MET A 324 31.19 3.31 11.85
N VAL A 325 29.86 3.30 11.84
CA VAL A 325 29.04 3.40 13.05
C VAL A 325 28.04 2.25 13.07
N GLU A 326 27.74 1.74 14.26
CA GLU A 326 26.66 0.76 14.44
C GLU A 326 25.34 1.28 13.82
N PRO A 327 24.65 0.46 13.02
CA PRO A 327 23.48 0.88 12.26
C PRO A 327 22.26 1.00 13.17
N THR A 328 22.17 2.09 13.93
CA THR A 328 20.98 2.46 14.71
C THR A 328 20.26 3.62 14.06
N THR A 329 18.94 3.67 14.26
CA THR A 329 18.04 4.69 13.69
C THR A 329 18.37 6.09 14.20
N LYS A 330 18.75 6.20 15.47
CA LYS A 330 19.29 7.42 16.08
C LYS A 330 20.57 7.89 15.37
N LYS A 331 21.55 7.00 15.18
CA LYS A 331 22.81 7.33 14.50
C LYS A 331 22.59 7.69 13.04
N PHE A 332 21.68 7.01 12.37
CA PHE A 332 21.27 7.33 11.00
C PHE A 332 20.59 8.69 10.89
N GLY A 333 19.69 9.03 11.82
CA GLY A 333 19.11 10.35 11.91
C GLY A 333 20.18 11.44 12.08
N HIS A 334 21.17 11.21 12.95
CA HIS A 334 22.31 12.13 13.08
C HIS A 334 23.16 12.22 11.80
N PHE A 335 23.39 11.11 11.12
CA PHE A 335 24.09 11.09 9.83
C PHE A 335 23.35 11.92 8.77
N LEU A 336 22.03 11.75 8.63
CA LEU A 336 21.20 12.50 7.69
C LEU A 336 21.16 13.99 8.01
N LYS A 337 20.92 14.36 9.28
CA LYS A 337 20.84 15.76 9.71
C LYS A 337 22.19 16.47 9.66
N GLY A 338 23.30 15.74 9.85
CA GLY A 338 24.64 16.28 9.91
C GLY A 338 25.42 16.08 8.60
N TYR A 339 26.09 14.94 8.49
CA TYR A 339 27.07 14.67 7.44
C TYR A 339 26.47 14.73 6.03
N TRP A 340 25.41 13.95 5.78
CA TRP A 340 24.76 13.88 4.48
C TRP A 340 24.25 15.26 4.05
N ARG A 341 23.48 15.94 4.92
CA ARG A 341 22.89 17.24 4.61
C ARG A 341 23.96 18.28 4.28
N SER A 342 24.98 18.41 5.13
CA SER A 342 26.08 19.37 4.92
C SER A 342 26.79 19.11 3.60
N HIS A 343 27.04 17.85 3.27
CA HIS A 343 27.70 17.49 2.01
C HIS A 343 26.84 17.82 0.79
N ILE A 344 25.54 17.50 0.82
CA ILE A 344 24.62 17.84 -0.27
C ILE A 344 24.48 19.36 -0.43
N GLU A 345 24.33 20.11 0.66
CA GLU A 345 24.25 21.58 0.63
C GLU A 345 25.51 22.23 0.03
N GLN A 346 26.69 21.60 0.17
CA GLN A 346 27.93 22.07 -0.45
C GLN A 346 27.94 21.88 -1.98
N LEU A 347 27.28 20.85 -2.51
CA LEU A 347 27.18 20.64 -3.97
C LEU A 347 26.40 21.78 -4.66
N PHE A 348 25.47 22.39 -3.94
CA PHE A 348 24.62 23.48 -4.42
C PHE A 348 25.03 24.85 -3.86
N ALA A 349 26.14 24.92 -3.11
CA ALA A 349 26.60 26.17 -2.56
C ALA A 349 26.93 27.15 -3.69
N VAL A 350 26.22 28.27 -3.71
CA VAL A 350 26.47 29.36 -4.65
C VAL A 350 27.81 30.00 -4.29
N ASP A 351 28.55 30.46 -5.30
CA ASP A 351 29.81 31.19 -5.13
C ASP A 351 29.66 32.27 -4.05
N GLU A 352 30.55 32.23 -3.07
CA GLU A 352 30.53 33.11 -1.90
C GLU A 352 30.56 34.59 -2.30
N ALA A 353 31.20 34.95 -3.42
CA ALA A 353 31.20 36.31 -3.94
C ALA A 353 29.81 36.76 -4.44
N ILE A 354 29.06 35.86 -5.07
CA ILE A 354 27.69 36.15 -5.54
C ILE A 354 26.75 36.29 -4.35
N VAL A 355 26.88 35.38 -3.37
CA VAL A 355 26.13 35.42 -2.11
C VAL A 355 26.38 36.72 -1.36
N ASN A 356 27.64 37.12 -1.22
CA ASN A 356 28.01 38.35 -0.52
C ASN A 356 27.42 39.59 -1.22
N GLY A 357 27.45 39.62 -2.55
CA GLY A 357 26.78 40.68 -3.32
C GLY A 357 25.26 40.71 -3.14
N MET A 358 24.60 39.55 -3.02
CA MET A 358 23.15 39.47 -2.75
C MET A 358 22.81 39.90 -1.32
N ARG A 359 23.65 39.56 -0.34
CA ARG A 359 23.45 39.91 1.08
C ARG A 359 23.57 41.40 1.36
N GLU A 360 24.28 42.15 0.50
CA GLU A 360 24.28 43.62 0.54
C GLU A 360 22.91 44.23 0.17
N CYS A 361 22.06 43.50 -0.56
CA CYS A 361 20.77 43.97 -1.05
C CYS A 361 19.56 43.29 -0.38
N LEU A 362 19.74 42.11 0.21
CA LEU A 362 18.68 41.28 0.79
C LEU A 362 19.08 40.78 2.17
N SER A 363 18.18 40.91 3.15
CA SER A 363 18.45 40.56 4.55
C SER A 363 18.40 39.07 4.87
N ASP A 364 17.78 38.24 4.01
CA ASP A 364 17.56 36.80 4.25
C ASP A 364 17.92 35.92 3.04
N VAL A 365 19.18 35.96 2.60
CA VAL A 365 19.67 35.07 1.53
C VAL A 365 20.00 33.70 2.14
N LYS A 366 19.14 32.70 1.92
CA LYS A 366 19.44 31.30 2.24
C LYS A 366 20.33 30.72 1.13
N THR A 367 21.55 30.33 1.47
CA THR A 367 22.58 29.88 0.52
C THR A 367 22.76 28.37 0.50
N HIS A 368 22.11 27.69 1.45
CA HIS A 368 22.14 26.25 1.63
C HIS A 368 20.69 25.79 1.71
N VAL A 369 20.10 25.54 0.54
CA VAL A 369 18.71 25.10 0.42
C VAL A 369 18.74 23.77 -0.31
N LEU A 370 18.25 22.72 0.34
CA LEU A 370 18.03 21.43 -0.30
C LEU A 370 16.91 21.57 -1.34
N PRO A 371 16.89 20.77 -2.43
CA PRO A 371 15.77 20.76 -3.35
C PRO A 371 14.43 20.48 -2.65
N ASP A 372 13.35 21.07 -3.14
CA ASP A 372 12.01 20.98 -2.52
C ASP A 372 11.55 19.54 -2.31
N ARG A 373 11.87 18.65 -3.25
CA ARG A 373 11.52 17.21 -3.16
C ARG A 373 12.22 16.50 -2.00
N VAL A 374 13.38 17.00 -1.56
CA VAL A 374 14.10 16.43 -0.42
C VAL A 374 13.66 17.08 0.88
N GLN A 375 13.26 18.36 0.85
CA GLN A 375 12.78 19.06 2.04
C GLN A 375 11.63 18.33 2.74
N CYS A 376 10.74 17.64 2.00
CA CYS A 376 9.65 16.86 2.61
C CYS A 376 10.12 15.67 3.46
N PHE A 377 11.34 15.19 3.25
CA PHE A 377 11.98 14.15 4.06
C PHE A 377 12.73 14.73 5.27
N HIS A 378 12.89 16.05 5.33
CA HIS A 378 13.80 16.77 6.22
C HIS A 378 13.13 17.64 7.28
N ASP A 379 11.82 17.54 7.47
CA ASP A 379 11.07 18.06 8.64
C ASP A 379 11.43 17.28 9.92
N PHE A 380 12.73 17.22 10.20
CA PHE A 380 13.39 16.63 11.36
C PHE A 380 13.26 17.49 12.62
N ASP A 381 12.27 18.39 12.64
CA ASP A 381 12.21 19.56 13.51
C ASP A 381 12.47 19.20 14.97
N GLU A 382 13.26 20.06 15.63
CA GLU A 382 13.88 19.83 16.93
C GLU A 382 12.88 19.76 18.10
N SER A 383 11.58 19.80 17.83
CA SER A 383 10.52 19.83 18.85
C SER A 383 10.28 18.50 19.56
N ASP A 384 10.87 17.39 19.10
CA ASP A 384 10.85 16.10 19.82
C ASP A 384 12.01 16.00 20.84
N SER A 385 12.68 17.11 21.18
CA SER A 385 13.56 17.14 22.35
C SER A 385 12.73 16.98 23.62
N GLU A 386 12.82 15.77 24.17
CA GLU A 386 12.54 15.38 25.56
C GLU A 386 11.09 14.93 25.85
N ASP A 387 10.99 13.84 26.63
CA ASP A 387 9.81 13.33 27.35
C ASP A 387 9.00 12.12 26.83
N TYR A 388 9.66 11.16 26.18
CA TYR A 388 9.21 9.76 26.20
C TYR A 388 10.33 8.83 26.71
N SER A 389 10.77 9.04 27.96
CA SER A 389 11.33 7.93 28.74
C SER A 389 10.16 7.14 29.34
N THR A 390 9.56 6.25 28.56
CA THR A 390 8.82 5.14 29.17
C THR A 390 9.84 4.13 29.66
N ASP A 391 10.04 4.08 30.97
CA ASP A 391 10.63 2.98 31.70
C ASP A 391 10.04 1.65 31.20
N ALA A 392 10.79 0.97 30.34
CA ALA A 392 10.45 -0.35 29.81
C ALA A 392 11.33 -1.44 30.44
N GLU A 393 11.78 -1.24 31.68
CA GLU A 393 12.46 -2.25 32.48
C GLU A 393 11.95 -2.27 33.93
N SER A 394 10.72 -2.76 34.16
CA SER A 394 10.40 -3.51 35.40
C SER A 394 8.97 -4.09 35.36
N MET A 395 8.74 -5.19 34.65
CA MET A 395 7.55 -6.01 34.94
C MET A 395 7.66 -7.47 34.47
N TYR A 396 8.70 -8.17 34.89
CA TYR A 396 8.67 -9.62 34.99
C TYR A 396 9.26 -9.99 36.34
N ASP A 397 8.39 -10.12 37.34
CA ASP A 397 8.51 -11.03 38.48
C ASP A 397 7.37 -10.73 39.45
N THR A 398 6.25 -11.43 39.28
CA THR A 398 5.39 -11.74 40.42
C THR A 398 4.83 -13.14 40.22
N GLU A 399 5.56 -14.11 40.77
CA GLU A 399 5.02 -15.40 41.18
C GLU A 399 3.75 -15.14 42.02
N TRP A 400 2.60 -15.58 41.54
CA TRP A 400 1.39 -15.74 42.35
C TRP A 400 0.96 -17.20 42.33
N ASP A 401 1.55 -17.92 43.28
CA ASP A 401 1.02 -19.15 43.85
C ASP A 401 0.08 -18.75 45.00
N SER A 402 -1.21 -19.10 44.90
CA SER A 402 -2.01 -19.69 46.00
C SER A 402 -3.50 -19.72 45.65
N SER A 403 -3.99 -20.94 45.43
CA SER A 403 -5.15 -21.58 46.10
C SER A 403 -6.39 -20.78 46.53
N ASP A 404 -7.52 -21.37 46.14
CA ASP A 404 -8.70 -21.68 46.97
C ASP A 404 -9.89 -20.70 47.10
N GLU A 405 -11.00 -21.24 46.60
CA GLU A 405 -12.31 -21.38 47.24
C GLU A 405 -13.31 -20.22 47.31
N ASN A 406 -14.44 -20.52 46.65
CA ASN A 406 -15.82 -20.43 47.16
C ASN A 406 -16.54 -19.06 47.22
N ARG A 407 -17.66 -19.03 46.46
CA ARG A 407 -19.04 -18.87 46.98
C ARG A 407 -19.56 -17.44 47.19
N PHE A 408 -20.48 -16.97 46.34
CA PHE A 408 -21.93 -16.87 46.59
C PHE A 408 -22.67 -16.17 45.44
N GLU A 409 -23.92 -16.61 45.23
CA GLU A 409 -24.97 -16.04 44.39
C GLU A 409 -25.48 -14.67 44.87
N SER A 410 -25.96 -13.82 43.94
CA SER A 410 -27.22 -13.04 43.98
C SER A 410 -27.24 -12.13 42.74
N GLU A 411 -28.13 -12.31 41.77
CA GLU A 411 -29.55 -11.88 41.70
C GLU A 411 -29.79 -10.36 41.69
N LEU A 412 -30.58 -9.95 40.68
CA LEU A 412 -31.25 -8.65 40.45
C LEU A 412 -30.36 -7.52 39.90
N GLY A 413 -30.78 -6.70 38.95
CA GLY A 413 -32.06 -6.53 38.29
C GLY A 413 -31.93 -5.38 37.28
N ASP A 414 -32.87 -5.36 36.33
CA ASP A 414 -33.30 -4.28 35.43
C ASP A 414 -32.57 -2.93 35.51
N ASP A 415 -32.11 -2.44 34.35
CA ASP A 415 -32.42 -1.08 33.95
C ASP A 415 -32.55 -0.98 32.42
N LYS A 416 -33.71 -0.47 32.01
CA LYS A 416 -34.09 -0.07 30.67
C LYS A 416 -33.45 1.28 30.37
N GLU A 417 -32.79 1.43 29.25
CA GLU A 417 -32.58 2.74 28.63
C GLU A 417 -33.15 2.74 27.22
N GLU A 418 -34.30 3.40 27.10
CA GLU A 418 -34.85 3.95 25.88
C GLU A 418 -33.99 5.16 25.50
N SER A 419 -33.48 5.21 24.27
CA SER A 419 -33.07 6.47 23.66
C SER A 419 -33.73 6.54 22.29
N GLU A 420 -34.59 7.54 22.15
CA GLU A 420 -35.38 7.87 20.99
C GLU A 420 -34.53 8.61 19.96
N ASP A 421 -34.81 8.29 18.70
CA ASP A 421 -34.23 8.86 17.49
C ASP A 421 -34.60 10.34 17.34
N GLU A 422 -33.61 11.22 17.13
CA GLU A 422 -33.83 12.56 16.59
C GLU A 422 -33.50 12.56 15.09
N GLU A 423 -34.55 12.55 14.27
CA GLU A 423 -34.51 12.84 12.84
C GLU A 423 -34.21 14.33 12.64
N VAL A 424 -33.09 14.65 11.97
CA VAL A 424 -32.80 15.99 11.47
C VAL A 424 -33.14 16.02 9.99
N GLU A 425 -34.28 16.62 9.66
CA GLU A 425 -34.61 17.05 8.30
C GLU A 425 -33.72 18.25 7.94
N SER A 426 -32.94 18.14 6.86
CA SER A 426 -32.30 19.29 6.23
C SER A 426 -32.92 19.50 4.86
N ASP A 427 -33.65 20.61 4.74
CA ASP A 427 -34.15 21.20 3.51
C ASP A 427 -32.97 21.54 2.58
N ASP A 428 -32.93 20.91 1.40
CA ASP A 428 -32.07 21.32 0.30
C ASP A 428 -32.85 22.26 -0.62
N ASP A 429 -32.46 23.53 -0.63
CA ASP A 429 -32.94 24.57 -1.52
C ASP A 429 -32.55 24.28 -2.98
N GLU A 430 -33.56 24.25 -3.85
CA GLU A 430 -33.42 24.19 -5.31
C GLU A 430 -32.94 25.55 -5.86
N GLU A 431 -31.68 25.66 -6.27
CA GLU A 431 -31.21 26.78 -7.11
C GLU A 431 -31.41 26.45 -8.61
N GLU A 432 -32.43 27.09 -9.16
CA GLU A 432 -32.79 27.18 -10.57
C GLU A 432 -31.80 28.11 -11.32
N PHE A 433 -30.85 27.55 -12.08
CA PHE A 433 -30.04 28.32 -13.02
C PHE A 433 -30.68 28.30 -14.41
N GLY A 434 -31.21 29.48 -14.79
CA GLY A 434 -31.83 29.73 -16.08
C GLY A 434 -30.83 29.78 -17.24
N ASP A 435 -31.23 29.14 -18.33
CA ASP A 435 -30.65 29.30 -19.66
C ASP A 435 -30.96 30.71 -20.19
N SER A 436 -29.93 31.38 -20.72
CA SER A 436 -30.09 32.52 -21.61
C SER A 436 -29.44 32.20 -22.95
N GLU A 437 -30.30 31.96 -23.95
CA GLU A 437 -29.99 32.13 -25.37
C GLU A 437 -30.19 33.60 -25.79
N GLU A 438 -29.71 33.94 -27.00
CA GLU A 438 -29.74 35.23 -27.72
C GLU A 438 -28.50 36.13 -27.48
N GLU A 439 -27.67 36.53 -28.45
CA GLU A 439 -27.68 36.59 -29.94
C GLU A 439 -26.27 36.33 -30.52
#